data_AF-A0A7X8I7V2-F1
#
_entry.id   AF-A0A7X8I7V2-F1
#
_cell.length_a   1.000
_cell.length_b   1.000
_cell.length_c   1.000
_cell.angle_alpha   90.00
_cell.angle_beta   90.00
_cell.angle_gamma   90.00
#
_symmetry.space_group_name_H-M   'P 1'
#
loop_
_entity.id
_entity.type
_entity.pdbx_description
1 polymer ?
#
loop_
_entity_poly.entity_id
_entity_poly.type
_entity_poly.pdbx_seq_one_letter_code
_entity_poly.pdbx_strand_id
1 'polypeptide(L)'
;MDMLLHPKKVQLQKEYDAFTEQRKKEGKSMLLSAYEERVMEKSRKEGIKEGERKKALFMTSKMLSEGEPHEKILNYTGITRKELEKLIKDRAN
;
A
#
# COMPACT_ATOMS: atom_id res chain seq x y z
N MET A 1 -4.95 61.22 26.88
CA MET A 1 -5.55 60.74 25.62
C MET A 1 -5.09 59.30 25.41
N ASP A 2 -6.03 58.38 25.62
CA ASP A 2 -6.06 56.96 25.24
C ASP A 2 -4.89 56.02 25.54
N MET A 3 -4.78 55.61 26.80
CA MET A 3 -4.26 54.27 27.19
C MET A 3 -5.32 53.16 26.96
N LEU A 4 -6.16 53.29 25.93
CA LEU A 4 -7.18 52.30 25.57
C LEU A 4 -6.69 51.41 24.42
N LEU A 5 -5.44 50.94 24.46
CA LEU A 5 -5.01 49.81 23.63
C LEU A 5 -5.38 48.49 24.35
N HIS A 6 -6.70 48.28 24.43
CA HIS A 6 -7.44 47.05 24.71
C HIS A 6 -6.57 45.79 24.96
N PRO A 7 -6.15 45.51 26.21
CA PRO A 7 -5.42 44.30 26.58
C PRO A 7 -6.14 43.01 26.15
N LYS A 8 -7.48 43.05 26.14
CA LYS A 8 -8.34 41.96 25.66
C LYS A 8 -8.21 41.69 24.15
N LYS A 9 -7.94 42.70 23.31
CA LYS A 9 -7.76 42.48 21.85
C LYS A 9 -6.44 41.78 21.54
N VAL A 10 -5.37 42.11 22.28
CA VAL A 10 -4.05 41.46 22.12
C VAL A 10 -4.08 40.02 22.64
N GLN A 11 -4.76 39.76 23.74
CA GLN A 11 -4.95 38.38 24.25
C GLN A 11 -5.81 37.54 23.29
N LEU A 12 -6.91 38.10 22.78
CA LEU A 12 -7.79 37.42 21.82
C LEU A 12 -7.06 37.10 20.50
N GLN A 13 -6.17 37.98 20.02
CA GLN A 13 -5.35 37.70 18.85
C GLN A 13 -4.39 36.53 19.08
N LYS A 14 -3.71 36.49 20.25
CA LYS A 14 -2.81 35.37 20.60
C LYS A 14 -3.55 34.05 20.71
N GLU A 15 -4.75 34.05 21.28
CA GLU A 15 -5.61 32.86 21.37
C GLU A 15 -6.07 32.40 19.97
N TYR A 16 -6.44 33.33 19.09
CA TYR A 16 -6.80 33.03 17.70
C TYR A 16 -5.62 32.45 16.90
N ASP A 17 -4.42 33.02 17.05
CA ASP A 17 -3.21 32.53 16.40
C ASP A 17 -2.84 31.13 16.92
N ALA A 18 -2.91 30.91 18.24
CA ALA A 18 -2.67 29.61 18.86
C ALA A 18 -3.68 28.55 18.39
N PHE A 19 -4.96 28.89 18.34
CA PHE A 19 -6.02 28.04 17.80
C PHE A 19 -5.76 27.69 16.32
N THR A 20 -5.38 28.67 15.51
CA THR A 20 -5.08 28.48 14.09
C THR A 20 -3.88 27.56 13.88
N GLU A 21 -2.81 27.74 14.66
CA GLU A 21 -1.63 26.87 14.61
C GLU A 21 -1.94 25.46 15.11
N GLN A 22 -2.77 25.31 16.14
CA GLN A 22 -3.25 24.01 16.58
C GLN A 22 -4.05 23.31 15.47
N ARG A 23 -5.00 24.00 14.84
CA ARG A 23 -5.79 23.45 13.71
C ARG A 23 -4.92 23.08 12.52
N LYS A 24 -3.88 23.86 12.21
CA LYS A 24 -2.89 23.49 11.17
C LYS A 24 -2.12 22.23 11.54
N LYS A 25 -1.69 22.07 12.79
CA LYS A 25 -1.01 20.86 13.27
C LYS A 25 -1.93 19.64 13.20
N GLU A 26 -3.15 19.76 13.69
CA GLU A 26 -4.18 18.72 13.62
C GLU A 26 -4.47 18.33 12.16
N GLY A 27 -4.65 19.33 11.27
CA GLY A 27 -4.88 19.10 9.85
C GLY A 27 -3.72 18.39 9.16
N LYS A 28 -2.47 18.77 9.47
CA LYS A 28 -1.27 18.06 8.98
C LYS A 28 -1.21 16.62 9.50
N SER A 29 -1.55 16.40 10.78
CA SER A 29 -1.59 15.07 11.37
C SER A 29 -2.65 14.19 10.69
N MET A 30 -3.86 14.70 10.49
CA MET A 30 -4.93 13.96 9.81
C MET A 30 -4.55 13.60 8.36
N LEU A 31 -3.93 14.55 7.63
CA LEU A 31 -3.48 14.30 6.27
C LEU A 31 -2.40 13.21 6.22
N LEU A 32 -1.46 13.22 7.17
CA LEU A 32 -0.43 12.19 7.28
C LEU A 32 -1.03 10.81 7.56
N SER A 33 -1.94 10.71 8.54
CA SER A 33 -2.61 9.44 8.85
C SER A 33 -3.41 8.90 7.66
N ALA A 34 -4.14 9.75 6.93
CA ALA A 34 -4.88 9.34 5.73
C ALA A 34 -3.96 8.95 4.55
N TYR A 35 -2.73 9.45 4.53
CA TYR A 35 -1.71 9.02 3.57
C TYR A 35 -1.12 7.67 3.97
N GLU A 36 -0.76 7.49 5.24
CA GLU A 36 -0.25 6.24 5.79
C GLU A 36 -1.24 5.09 5.58
N GLU A 37 -2.52 5.30 5.87
CA GLU A 37 -3.57 4.30 5.63
C GLU A 37 -3.65 3.89 4.16
N ARG A 38 -3.60 4.86 3.23
CA ARG A 38 -3.60 4.57 1.78
C ARG A 38 -2.37 3.80 1.33
N VAL A 39 -1.20 4.12 1.86
CA VAL A 39 0.04 3.41 1.55
C VAL A 39 -0.06 1.98 2.08
N MET A 40 -0.49 1.79 3.33
CA MET A 40 -0.66 0.48 3.95
C MET A 40 -1.66 -0.39 3.18
N GLU A 41 -2.79 0.19 2.74
CA GLU A 41 -3.79 -0.54 1.94
C GLU A 41 -3.22 -0.97 0.57
N LYS A 42 -2.49 -0.09 -0.11
CA LYS A 42 -1.82 -0.40 -1.37
C LYS A 42 -0.80 -1.52 -1.19
N SER A 43 0.09 -1.39 -0.20
CA SER A 43 1.11 -2.40 0.10
C SER A 43 0.48 -3.75 0.47
N ARG A 44 -0.64 -3.76 1.20
CA ARG A 44 -1.38 -4.99 1.49
C ARG A 44 -1.92 -5.65 0.21
N LYS A 45 -2.54 -4.88 -0.69
CA LYS A 45 -3.05 -5.38 -1.98
C LYS A 45 -1.94 -5.94 -2.86
N GLU A 46 -0.80 -5.24 -2.92
CA GLU A 46 0.38 -5.70 -3.66
C GLU A 46 0.95 -6.98 -3.06
N GLY A 47 1.07 -7.07 -1.72
CA GLY A 47 1.55 -8.27 -1.04
C GLY A 47 0.66 -9.50 -1.26
N ILE A 48 -0.67 -9.33 -1.26
CA ILE A 48 -1.60 -10.42 -1.59
C ILE A 48 -1.37 -10.91 -3.03
N LYS A 49 -1.31 -9.98 -3.99
CA LYS A 49 -1.10 -10.30 -5.40
C LYS A 49 0.24 -11.00 -5.64
N GLU A 50 1.29 -10.57 -4.97
CA GLU A 50 2.60 -11.22 -5.02
C GLU A 50 2.55 -12.63 -4.41
N GLY A 51 1.86 -12.80 -3.28
CA GLY A 51 1.67 -14.08 -2.62
C GLY A 51 0.91 -15.09 -3.49
N GLU A 52 -0.19 -14.68 -4.11
CA GLU A 52 -0.94 -15.50 -5.06
C GLU A 52 -0.08 -15.93 -6.25
N ARG A 53 0.71 -15.00 -6.81
CA ARG A 53 1.63 -15.32 -7.90
C ARG A 53 2.71 -16.32 -7.48
N LYS A 54 3.32 -16.14 -6.31
CA LYS A 54 4.32 -17.08 -5.76
C LYS A 54 3.73 -18.47 -5.55
N LYS A 55 2.50 -18.55 -5.02
CA LYS A 55 1.78 -19.81 -4.85
C LYS A 55 1.53 -20.51 -6.20
N ALA A 56 1.06 -19.78 -7.20
CA ALA A 56 0.81 -20.33 -8.54
C ALA A 56 2.10 -20.90 -9.18
N LEU A 57 3.21 -20.16 -9.08
CA LEU A 57 4.51 -20.62 -9.57
C LEU A 57 5.01 -21.85 -8.81
N PHE A 58 4.90 -21.86 -7.48
CA PHE A 58 5.29 -23.01 -6.65
C PHE A 58 4.49 -24.27 -7.01
N MET A 59 3.16 -24.15 -7.11
CA MET A 59 2.30 -25.26 -7.53
C MET A 59 2.67 -25.76 -8.93
N THR A 60 2.90 -24.85 -9.87
CA THR A 60 3.32 -25.20 -11.24
C THR A 60 4.62 -25.99 -11.22
N SER A 61 5.63 -25.53 -10.50
CA SER A 61 6.91 -26.24 -10.37
C SER A 61 6.74 -27.62 -9.74
N LYS A 62 5.86 -27.75 -8.73
CA LYS A 62 5.57 -29.05 -8.11
C LYS A 62 4.91 -30.01 -9.11
N MET A 63 3.85 -29.57 -9.78
CA MET A 63 3.13 -30.38 -10.77
C MET A 63 4.02 -30.77 -11.96
N LEU A 64 4.90 -29.87 -12.42
CA LEU A 64 5.93 -30.20 -13.43
C LEU A 64 6.89 -31.30 -12.96
N SER A 65 7.25 -31.30 -11.67
CA SER A 65 8.13 -32.33 -11.09
C SER A 65 7.43 -33.67 -10.97
N GLU A 66 6.11 -33.65 -10.77
CA GLU A 66 5.25 -34.84 -10.71
C GLU A 66 4.90 -35.37 -12.12
N GLY A 67 5.34 -34.70 -13.19
CA GLY A 67 5.09 -35.12 -14.58
C GLY A 67 3.66 -34.85 -15.05
N GLU A 68 2.94 -33.95 -14.39
CA GLU A 68 1.56 -33.63 -14.74
C GLU A 68 1.45 -32.97 -16.13
N PRO A 69 0.38 -33.24 -16.90
CA PRO A 69 0.18 -32.64 -18.22
C PRO A 69 0.11 -31.11 -18.16
N HIS A 70 0.71 -30.44 -19.14
CA HIS A 70 0.75 -28.97 -19.22
C HIS A 70 -0.66 -28.34 -19.21
N GLU A 71 -1.64 -28.98 -19.85
CA GLU A 71 -3.02 -28.50 -19.87
C GLU A 71 -3.65 -28.48 -18.47
N LYS A 72 -3.41 -29.53 -17.66
CA LYS A 72 -3.84 -29.60 -16.27
C LYS A 72 -3.15 -28.50 -15.45
N ILE A 73 -1.85 -28.30 -15.63
CA ILE A 73 -1.11 -27.25 -14.94
C ILE A 73 -1.71 -25.87 -15.22
N LEU A 74 -1.96 -25.54 -16.49
CA LEU A 74 -2.57 -24.26 -16.87
C LEU A 74 -3.98 -24.07 -16.26
N ASN A 75 -4.79 -25.13 -16.24
CA ASN A 75 -6.15 -25.08 -15.70
C ASN A 75 -6.18 -24.88 -14.18
N TYR A 76 -5.25 -25.48 -13.44
CA TYR A 76 -5.26 -25.46 -11.96
C TYR A 76 -4.46 -24.32 -11.34
N THR A 77 -3.41 -23.82 -12.00
CA THR A 77 -2.56 -22.76 -11.43
C THR A 77 -2.87 -21.37 -11.98
N GLY A 78 -3.60 -21.29 -13.10
CA GLY A 78 -4.00 -20.01 -13.71
C GLY A 78 -2.84 -19.21 -14.31
N ILE A 79 -1.66 -19.81 -14.45
CA ILE A 79 -0.53 -19.17 -15.12
C ILE A 79 -0.72 -19.15 -16.63
N THR A 80 -0.01 -18.25 -17.30
CA THR A 80 -0.01 -18.21 -18.76
C THR A 80 0.90 -19.28 -19.36
N ARG A 81 0.63 -19.68 -20.61
CA ARG A 81 1.50 -20.61 -21.36
C ARG A 81 2.95 -20.11 -21.48
N LYS A 82 3.13 -18.80 -21.63
CA LYS A 82 4.46 -18.16 -21.66
C LYS A 82 5.22 -18.31 -20.34
N GLU A 83 4.52 -18.18 -19.21
CA GLU A 83 5.13 -18.38 -17.89
C GLU A 83 5.51 -19.84 -17.65
N LEU A 84 4.67 -20.78 -18.11
CA LEU A 84 4.97 -22.21 -18.06
C LEU A 84 6.21 -22.55 -18.88
N GLU A 85 6.29 -22.08 -20.12
CA GLU A 85 7.46 -22.30 -20.99
C GLU A 85 8.74 -21.71 -20.40
N LYS A 86 8.65 -20.53 -19.77
CA LYS A 86 9.79 -19.93 -19.08
C LYS A 86 10.27 -20.81 -17.92
N LEU A 87 9.36 -21.31 -17.08
CA LEU A 87 9.71 -22.20 -15.98
C LEU A 87 10.36 -23.51 -16.45
N ILE A 88 9.92 -24.04 -17.58
CA ILE A 88 10.52 -25.25 -18.19
C ILE A 88 11.94 -24.93 -18.68
N LYS A 89 12.13 -23.79 -19.37
CA LYS A 89 13.46 -23.35 -19.83
C LYS A 89 14.43 -23.09 -18.68
N ASP A 90 13.96 -22.41 -17.62
CA ASP A 90 14.77 -22.10 -16.43
C ASP A 90 15.22 -23.37 -15.68
N ARG A 91 14.50 -24.50 -15.85
CA ARG A 91 14.88 -25.83 -15.32
C ARG A 91 15.80 -26.64 -16.22
N ALA A 92 15.82 -26.35 -17.51
CA ALA A 92 16.61 -27.08 -18.49
C ALA A 92 18.06 -26.55 -18.60
N ASN A 93 18.32 -25.37 -18.02
CA ASN A 93 19.65 -24.79 -17.82
C ASN A 93 20.23 -25.19 -16.47
#